data_AF-A0A538JV66-F1
#
_entry.id   AF-A0A538JV66-F1
#
_cell.length_a   1.000
_cell.length_b   1.000
_cell.length_c   1.000
_cell.angle_alpha   90.00
_cell.angle_beta   90.00
_cell.angle_gamma   90.00
#
_symmetry.space_group_name_H-M   'P 1'
#
loop_
_entity.id
_entity.type
_entity.pdbx_description
1 polymer ?
#
loop_
_entity_poly.entity_id
_entity_poly.type
_entity_poly.pdbx_seq_one_letter_code
_entity_poly.pdbx_strand_id
1 'polypeptide(L)' 'MRDLVGATTTRASVDKAGGDSDSFSREPAITADGRAVAFESFATDLVGGDGNNTVDIFLRPLAQ' A
#
# COMPACT_ATOMS: atom_id res chain seq x y z
N MET A 1 -5.47 -4.31 -5.03
CA MET A 1 -5.86 -5.60 -4.45
C MET A 1 -7.32 -5.85 -4.79
N ARG A 2 -7.65 -7.05 -5.28
CA ARG A 2 -9.00 -7.42 -5.69
C ARG A 2 -9.58 -8.37 -4.66
N ASP A 3 -10.70 -8.00 -4.08
CA ASP A 3 -11.56 -8.96 -3.37
C ASP A 3 -12.54 -9.57 -4.38
N LEU A 4 -12.59 -10.89 -4.43
CA LEU A 4 -13.46 -11.64 -5.33
C LEU A 4 -14.83 -11.95 -4.70
N VAL A 5 -14.93 -11.92 -3.36
CA VAL A 5 -16.17 -12.20 -2.63
C VAL A 5 -17.07 -10.98 -2.63
N GLY A 6 -16.54 -9.82 -2.24
CA GLY A 6 -17.24 -8.54 -2.29
C GLY A 6 -17.18 -7.84 -3.65
N ALA A 7 -16.44 -8.40 -4.62
CA ALA A 7 -16.20 -7.82 -5.95
C ALA A 7 -15.61 -6.40 -5.92
N THR A 8 -14.87 -6.04 -4.88
CA THR A 8 -14.25 -4.72 -4.70
C THR A 8 -12.79 -4.70 -5.16
N THR A 9 -12.31 -3.53 -5.57
CA THR A 9 -10.89 -3.31 -5.88
C THR A 9 -10.39 -2.11 -5.11
N THR A 10 -9.34 -2.32 -4.32
CA THR A 10 -8.75 -1.30 -3.46
C THR A 10 -7.31 -1.06 -3.88
N ARG A 11 -6.90 0.20 -4.03
CA ARG A 11 -5.51 0.58 -4.26
C ARG A 11 -4.74 0.52 -2.94
N ALA A 12 -3.65 -0.24 -2.90
CA ALA A 12 -2.88 -0.46 -1.66
C ALA A 12 -1.90 0.69 -1.35
N SER A 13 -1.36 1.29 -2.40
CA SER A 13 -0.40 2.41 -2.38
C SER A 13 -1.09 3.77 -2.36
N VAL A 14 -2.08 3.94 -1.49
CA VAL A 14 -2.73 5.25 -1.30
C VAL A 14 -2.10 5.96 -0.11
N ASP A 15 -2.00 7.29 -0.23
CA ASP A 15 -1.54 8.17 0.83
C ASP A 15 -2.45 8.10 2.06
N LYS A 16 -2.09 8.82 3.13
CA LYS A 16 -2.89 8.85 4.37
C LYS A 16 -4.31 9.44 4.20
N ALA A 17 -4.52 10.27 3.19
CA ALA A 17 -5.81 10.87 2.84
C ALA A 17 -6.62 10.00 1.86
N GLY A 18 -6.08 8.87 1.39
CA GLY A 18 -6.69 8.00 0.38
C GLY A 18 -6.45 8.45 -1.06
N GLY A 19 -5.58 9.44 -1.28
CA GLY A 19 -5.10 9.92 -2.57
C GLY A 19 -4.03 9.03 -3.18
N ASP A 20 -3.63 9.36 -4.40
CA ASP A 20 -2.55 8.68 -5.09
C ASP A 20 -1.19 9.01 -4.47
N SER A 21 -0.37 7.98 -4.27
CA SER A 21 1.03 8.17 -3.88
C SER A 21 1.81 8.99 -4.91
N ASP A 22 2.71 9.85 -4.43
CA ASP A 22 3.58 10.71 -5.25
C ASP A 22 4.67 9.96 -6.02
N SER A 23 4.84 8.65 -5.78
CA SER A 23 5.84 7.81 -6.44
C SER A 23 5.36 6.36 -6.66
N PHE A 24 6.22 5.53 -7.25
CA PHE A 24 5.92 4.14 -7.59
C PHE A 24 6.15 3.16 -6.43
N SER A 25 5.42 2.04 -6.47
CA SER A 25 5.54 0.93 -5.51
C SER A 25 5.79 -0.39 -6.26
N ARG A 26 6.52 -1.32 -5.65
CA ARG A 26 6.88 -2.61 -6.26
C ARG A 26 6.95 -3.74 -5.23
N GLU A 27 7.19 -4.95 -5.73
CA GLU A 27 7.42 -6.16 -4.93
C GLU A 27 6.33 -6.44 -3.86
N PRO A 28 5.04 -6.52 -4.24
CA PRO A 28 3.98 -6.77 -3.28
C PRO A 28 4.01 -8.22 -2.78
N ALA A 29 3.79 -8.40 -1.47
CA ALA A 29 3.55 -9.69 -0.83
C ALA A 29 2.26 -9.63 0.00
N ILE A 30 1.41 -10.65 -0.11
CA ILE A 30 0.13 -10.74 0.61
C ILE A 30 0.18 -11.84 1.66
N THR A 31 -0.43 -11.62 2.83
CA THR A 31 -0.56 -12.66 3.84
C THR A 31 -1.44 -13.81 3.33
N ALA A 32 -1.21 -15.03 3.79
CA ALA A 32 -1.96 -16.22 3.36
C ALA A 32 -3.47 -16.10 3.62
N ASP A 33 -3.86 -15.32 4.63
CA ASP A 33 -5.25 -15.03 4.97
C ASP A 33 -5.84 -13.81 4.23
N GLY A 34 -5.06 -13.17 3.35
CA GLY A 34 -5.49 -12.05 2.52
C GLY A 34 -5.75 -10.74 3.28
N ARG A 35 -5.39 -10.65 4.57
CA ARG A 35 -5.72 -9.50 5.43
C ARG A 35 -4.74 -8.34 5.37
N ALA A 36 -3.53 -8.55 4.87
CA ALA A 36 -2.56 -7.47 4.72
C ALA A 36 -1.68 -7.65 3.49
N VAL A 37 -1.22 -6.53 2.94
CA VAL A 37 -0.24 -6.49 1.85
C VAL A 37 0.97 -5.68 2.30
N ALA A 38 2.15 -6.26 2.12
CA ALA A 38 3.43 -5.58 2.23
C ALA A 38 3.91 -5.16 0.83
N PHE A 39 4.53 -4.01 0.70
CA PHE A 39 5.12 -3.54 -0.56
C PHE A 39 6.26 -2.55 -0.32
N GLU A 40 7.20 -2.49 -1.26
CA GLU A 40 8.22 -1.46 -1.32
C GLU A 40 7.64 -0.19 -1.95
N SER A 41 7.93 0.98 -1.39
CA SER A 41 7.57 2.26 -1.99
C SER A 41 8.69 3.28 -1.92
N PHE A 42 8.75 4.12 -2.95
CA PHE A 42 9.58 5.33 -3.01
C PHE A 42 8.76 6.60 -2.70
N ALA A 43 7.51 6.43 -2.26
CA ALA A 43 6.58 7.52 -2.08
C ALA A 43 6.74 8.19 -0.73
N THR A 44 6.89 9.51 -0.72
CA THR A 44 7.20 10.31 0.48
C THR A 44 5.95 10.68 1.29
N ASP A 45 4.78 10.39 0.73
CA ASP A 45 3.46 10.80 1.21
C ASP A 45 2.62 9.65 1.79
N LEU A 46 3.12 8.41 1.74
CA LEU A 46 2.44 7.26 2.35
C LEU A 46 2.38 7.39 3.88
N VAL A 47 3.41 7.99 4.48
CA VAL A 47 3.46 8.39 5.88
C VAL A 47 4.05 9.79 5.97
N GLY A 48 3.40 10.68 6.74
CA GLY A 48 3.88 12.05 6.89
C GLY A 48 5.29 12.11 7.48
N GLY A 49 6.24 12.64 6.71
CA GLY A 49 7.63 12.82 7.13
C GLY A 49 8.63 11.84 6.51
N ASP A 50 8.21 10.99 5.58
CA ASP A 50 9.11 10.10 4.83
C ASP A 50 9.86 10.86 3.72
N GLY A 51 10.82 11.70 4.12
CA GLY A 51 11.59 12.56 3.21
C GLY A 51 13.03 12.11 2.97
N ASN A 52 13.36 10.83 3.22
CA ASN A 52 14.76 10.37 3.23
C ASN A 52 15.27 9.89 1.84
N ASN A 53 14.43 9.95 0.79
CA ASN A 53 14.74 9.47 -0.57
C ASN A 53 15.16 7.98 -0.65
N THR A 54 14.78 7.16 0.33
CA THR A 54 15.09 5.74 0.41
C THR A 54 13.81 4.91 0.27
N VAL A 55 13.93 3.68 -0.22
CA VAL A 55 12.81 2.73 -0.26
C VAL A 55 12.41 2.33 1.15
N ASP A 56 11.13 2.49 1.45
CA ASP A 56 10.53 1.97 2.68
C ASP A 56 9.59 0.80 2.38
N ILE A 57 9.54 -0.16 3.32
CA ILE A 57 8.59 -1.28 3.28
C ILE A 57 7.36 -0.90 4.09
N PHE A 58 6.21 -0.83 3.42
CA PHE A 58 4.93 -0.53 4.03
C PHE A 58 4.10 -1.80 4.21
N LEU A 59 3.40 -1.92 5.34
CA LEU A 59 2.37 -2.93 5.58
C LEU A 59 1.00 -2.25 5.62
N ARG A 60 0.11 -2.64 4.70
CA ARG A 60 -1.25 -2.12 4.62
C ARG A 60 -2.26 -3.19 5.03
N PRO A 61 -3.02 -2.99 6.13
CA PRO A 61 -4.18 -3.80 6.44
C PRO A 61 -5.27 -3.58 5.39
N LEU A 62 -5.91 -4.67 4.98
CA LEU A 62 -7.02 -4.68 4.05
C LEU A 62 -8.28 -4.87 4.89
N ALA A 63 -9.13 -3.84 4.92
CA ALA A 63 -10.44 -3.96 5.55
C ALA A 63 -11.25 -5.03 4.79
N GLN A 64 -11.82 -5.99 5.53
CA GLN A 64 -12.81 -6.93 5.00
C GLN A 64 -14.10 -6.20 4.63
#